data_AF-A0A062V3U1-F1
#
_entry.id   AF-A0A062V3U1-F1
#
_cell.length_a   1.000
_cell.length_b   1.000
_cell.length_c   1.000
_cell.angle_alpha   90.00
_cell.angle_beta   90.00
_cell.angle_gamma   90.00
#
_symmetry.space_group_name_H-M   'P 1'
#
loop_
_entity.id
_entity.type
_entity.pdbx_description
1 polymer ?
#
loop_
_entity_poly.entity_id
_entity_poly.type
_entity_poly.pdbx_seq_one_letter_code
_entity_poly.pdbx_strand_id
1 'polypeptide(L)'
;MVSDKNLSRMEERIDEFRMRIKDSSQREVFADVFDTATLMALYELSKKSYITAMGGSVSTGKEANIFHAISKKDDAPEIAVKIYMISTANFNAMKDYILGDPRFSGIKQTRKDIILAWAKKEFKNLKRAEDAGVRVPKPYITRRNILLMEFIGKDGVPMPQLKDVKLTQKEAQRIFNRIVEYMALLYSRARLVHADLSEYNILIDMNNMEPVIIDMGQSVMIDHFNAEKFLRRDVDNIAHFFKKLNIPVNEERMISIIKEEV
;
A
#
# COMPACT_ATOMS: atom_id res chain seq x y z
N MET A 1 17.55 12.73 30.05
CA MET A 1 17.88 13.95 29.27
C MET A 1 18.71 13.54 28.08
N VAL A 2 18.23 13.75 26.86
CA VAL A 2 19.07 13.59 25.66
C VAL A 2 20.05 14.76 25.68
N SER A 3 21.37 14.50 25.65
CA SER A 3 22.39 15.56 25.70
C SER A 3 22.28 16.49 24.47
N ASP A 4 22.46 17.81 24.63
CA ASP A 4 22.38 18.81 23.54
C ASP A 4 23.23 18.45 22.31
N LYS A 5 24.40 17.82 22.53
CA LYS A 5 25.28 17.35 21.45
C LYS A 5 24.66 16.25 20.57
N ASN A 6 23.74 15.45 21.11
CA ASN A 6 23.02 14.42 20.36
C ASN A 6 21.83 15.03 19.61
N LEU A 7 21.21 16.09 20.14
CA LEU A 7 20.17 16.85 19.45
C LEU A 7 20.73 17.56 18.22
N SER A 8 21.82 18.32 18.38
CA SER A 8 22.49 19.04 17.28
C SER A 8 22.94 18.10 16.16
N ARG A 9 23.54 16.94 16.49
CA ARG A 9 23.89 15.92 15.48
C ARG A 9 22.69 15.29 14.78
N MET A 10 21.54 15.25 15.43
CA MET A 10 20.31 14.72 14.86
C MET A 10 19.69 15.73 13.89
N GLU A 11 19.70 17.02 14.25
CA GLU A 11 19.27 18.11 13.39
C GLU A 11 20.11 18.20 12.12
N GLU A 12 21.44 18.14 12.23
CA GLU A 12 22.36 18.11 11.08
C GLU A 12 22.00 16.99 10.07
N ARG A 13 21.68 15.79 10.57
CA ARG A 13 21.30 14.64 9.71
C ARG A 13 19.94 14.84 9.03
N ILE A 14 19.00 15.45 9.74
CA ILE A 14 17.68 15.77 9.18
C ILE A 14 17.85 16.82 8.08
N ASP A 15 18.70 17.81 8.30
CA ASP A 15 18.99 18.84 7.31
C ASP A 15 19.72 18.27 6.09
N GLU A 16 20.70 17.38 6.29
CA GLU A 16 21.32 16.60 5.20
C GLU A 16 20.28 15.84 4.35
N PHE A 17 19.27 15.24 4.99
CA PHE A 17 18.19 14.56 4.27
C PHE A 17 17.29 15.55 3.53
N ARG A 18 16.90 16.67 4.17
CA ARG A 18 16.08 17.73 3.55
C ARG A 18 16.74 18.31 2.31
N MET A 19 18.07 18.43 2.29
CA MET A 19 18.81 18.88 1.10
C MET A 19 18.65 17.94 -0.11
N ARG A 20 18.32 16.66 0.11
CA ARG A 20 18.04 15.68 -0.97
C ARG A 20 16.61 15.74 -1.50
N ILE A 21 15.75 16.55 -0.87
CA ILE A 21 14.41 16.88 -1.37
C ILE A 21 14.57 18.02 -2.38
N LYS A 22 14.21 17.74 -3.64
CA LYS A 22 14.45 18.67 -4.77
C LYS A 22 13.62 19.94 -4.69
N ASP A 23 12.43 19.87 -4.09
CA ASP A 23 11.44 20.95 -4.06
C ASP A 23 11.36 21.60 -2.66
N SER A 24 11.47 22.92 -2.60
CA SER A 24 11.41 23.69 -1.34
C SER A 24 10.04 23.61 -0.66
N SER A 25 8.95 23.57 -1.43
CA SER A 25 7.59 23.40 -0.87
C SER A 25 7.41 22.04 -0.20
N GLN A 26 8.08 21.01 -0.73
CA GLN A 26 8.09 19.68 -0.14
C GLN A 26 8.92 19.64 1.14
N ARG A 27 10.00 20.42 1.25
CA ARG A 27 10.79 20.48 2.50
C ARG A 27 9.95 20.98 3.68
N GLU A 28 9.07 21.94 3.46
CA GLU A 28 8.14 22.46 4.47
C GLU A 28 7.09 21.40 4.85
N VAL A 29 6.47 20.74 3.86
CA VAL A 29 5.53 19.63 4.12
C VAL A 29 6.20 18.52 4.94
N PHE A 30 7.44 18.15 4.62
CA PHE A 30 8.16 17.12 5.39
C PHE A 30 8.50 17.57 6.82
N ALA A 31 8.75 18.86 7.04
CA ALA A 31 9.05 19.42 8.36
C ALA A 31 7.81 19.48 9.26
N ASP A 32 6.65 19.83 8.69
CA ASP A 32 5.41 20.02 9.45
C ASP A 32 4.63 18.72 9.67
N VAL A 33 4.78 17.74 8.76
CA VAL A 33 3.94 16.52 8.77
C VAL A 33 4.61 15.35 9.48
N PHE A 34 5.94 15.27 9.52
CA PHE A 34 6.65 14.09 10.04
C PHE A 34 7.37 14.34 11.36
N ASP A 35 7.21 13.39 12.29
CA ASP A 35 7.96 13.42 13.53
C ASP A 35 9.46 13.18 13.29
N THR A 36 10.30 13.65 14.21
CA THR A 36 11.77 13.50 14.17
C THR A 36 12.19 12.05 13.94
N ALA A 37 11.43 11.09 14.49
CA ALA A 37 11.76 9.68 14.39
C ALA A 37 11.49 9.09 12.99
N THR A 38 10.48 9.61 12.27
CA THR A 38 10.22 9.29 10.86
C THR A 38 11.30 9.89 9.97
N LEU A 39 11.67 11.16 10.20
CA LEU A 39 12.77 11.81 9.46
C LEU A 39 14.09 11.07 9.63
N MET A 40 14.40 10.61 10.84
CA MET A 40 15.60 9.79 11.09
C MET A 40 15.54 8.43 10.38
N ALA A 41 14.38 7.80 10.28
CA ALA A 41 14.24 6.56 9.52
C ALA A 41 14.39 6.77 8.00
N LEU A 42 13.89 7.89 7.46
CA LEU A 42 14.13 8.28 6.07
C LEU A 42 15.63 8.53 5.81
N TYR A 43 16.32 9.22 6.73
CA TYR A 43 17.76 9.41 6.67
C TYR A 43 18.51 8.06 6.64
N GLU A 44 18.16 7.12 7.53
CA GLU A 44 18.76 5.79 7.54
C GLU A 44 18.53 5.02 6.23
N LEU A 45 17.32 5.09 5.66
CA LEU A 45 17.00 4.47 4.37
C LEU A 45 17.81 5.11 3.24
N SER A 46 17.98 6.43 3.25
CA SER A 46 18.79 7.14 2.27
C SER A 46 20.29 6.81 2.38
N LYS A 47 20.82 6.72 3.61
CA LYS A 47 22.21 6.30 3.86
C LYS A 47 22.49 4.88 3.37
N LYS A 48 21.49 4.01 3.37
CA LYS A 48 21.57 2.63 2.86
C LYS A 48 21.25 2.52 1.35
N SER A 49 21.19 3.64 0.65
CA SER A 49 20.90 3.76 -0.79
C SER A 49 19.54 3.24 -1.23
N TYR A 50 18.61 2.98 -0.31
CA TYR A 50 17.22 2.66 -0.67
C TYR A 50 16.49 3.89 -1.23
N ILE A 51 16.91 5.09 -0.82
CA ILE A 51 16.35 6.36 -1.30
C ILE A 51 17.51 7.26 -1.72
N THR A 52 17.65 7.49 -3.02
CA THR A 52 18.65 8.41 -3.57
C THR A 52 18.15 9.85 -3.58
N ALA A 53 16.91 10.05 -4.01
CA ALA A 53 16.28 11.37 -4.05
C ALA A 53 14.78 11.22 -3.79
N MET A 54 14.22 12.11 -2.96
CA MET A 54 12.77 12.22 -2.78
C MET A 54 12.19 13.09 -3.89
N GLY A 55 11.09 12.63 -4.48
CA GLY A 55 10.26 13.37 -5.41
C GLY A 55 8.97 13.85 -4.74
N GLY A 56 7.99 14.21 -5.59
CA GLY A 56 6.73 14.79 -5.16
C GLY A 56 5.78 13.85 -4.43
N SER A 57 4.82 14.47 -3.76
CA SER A 57 3.68 13.77 -3.18
C SER A 57 2.83 13.17 -4.30
N VAL A 58 2.59 11.88 -4.22
CA VAL A 58 1.73 11.11 -5.14
C VAL A 58 0.30 11.08 -4.62
N SER A 59 0.15 10.90 -3.31
CA SER A 59 -1.16 10.88 -2.65
C SER A 59 -1.03 11.38 -1.22
N THR A 60 -1.95 12.23 -0.80
CA THR A 60 -2.10 12.66 0.59
C THR A 60 -3.38 12.08 1.16
N GLY A 61 -3.27 11.39 2.29
CA GLY A 61 -4.36 10.66 2.91
C GLY A 61 -4.43 10.91 4.40
N LYS A 62 -5.57 10.57 5.01
CA LYS A 62 -5.74 10.69 6.47
C LYS A 62 -4.84 9.71 7.25
N GLU A 63 -4.53 8.57 6.64
CA GLU A 63 -3.82 7.46 7.29
C GLU A 63 -2.36 7.34 6.85
N ALA A 64 -2.07 7.68 5.60
CA ALA A 64 -0.73 7.65 5.05
C ALA A 64 -0.58 8.66 3.91
N ASN A 65 0.66 9.12 3.72
CA ASN A 65 1.08 9.88 2.55
C ASN A 65 2.01 9.00 1.69
N ILE A 66 1.87 9.11 0.38
CA ILE A 66 2.69 8.39 -0.60
C ILE A 66 3.51 9.42 -1.36
N PHE A 67 4.83 9.21 -1.42
CA PHE A 67 5.75 10.03 -2.19
C PHE A 67 6.44 9.19 -3.25
N HIS A 68 6.73 9.81 -4.38
CA HIS A 68 7.65 9.25 -5.36
C HIS A 68 9.09 9.43 -4.85
N ALA A 69 9.97 8.48 -5.14
CA ALA A 69 11.40 8.63 -4.92
C ALA A 69 12.21 7.82 -5.94
N ILE A 70 13.47 8.22 -6.12
CA ILE A 70 14.43 7.52 -6.97
C ILE A 70 15.31 6.62 -6.10
N SER A 71 15.49 5.38 -6.53
CA SER A 71 16.44 4.43 -5.93
C SER A 71 17.61 4.18 -6.89
N LYS A 72 18.81 4.01 -6.33
CA LYS A 72 19.99 3.50 -7.05
C LYS A 72 20.28 2.04 -6.68
N LYS A 73 19.42 1.47 -5.84
CA LYS A 73 19.49 0.11 -5.36
C LYS A 73 18.51 -0.71 -6.19
N ASP A 74 19.05 -1.77 -6.80
CA ASP A 74 18.36 -2.68 -7.72
C ASP A 74 17.92 -2.02 -9.06
N ASP A 75 17.38 -2.80 -10.00
CA ASP A 75 16.82 -2.34 -11.29
C ASP A 75 15.46 -1.60 -11.13
N ALA A 76 15.22 -1.00 -9.96
CA ALA A 76 13.99 -0.29 -9.61
C ALA A 76 14.27 1.23 -9.55
N PRO A 77 14.28 1.94 -10.70
CA PRO A 77 14.66 3.34 -10.75
C PRO A 77 13.70 4.25 -9.97
N GLU A 78 12.42 3.90 -9.96
CA GLU A 78 11.35 4.65 -9.28
C GLU A 78 10.68 3.79 -8.20
N ILE A 79 10.52 4.35 -7.02
CA ILE A 79 9.90 3.71 -5.86
C ILE A 79 8.83 4.60 -5.24
N ALA A 80 7.83 3.98 -4.62
CA ALA A 80 6.85 4.63 -3.78
C ALA A 80 7.30 4.56 -2.31
N VAL A 81 7.25 5.69 -1.62
CA VAL A 81 7.52 5.83 -0.18
C VAL A 81 6.20 6.09 0.52
N LYS A 82 5.58 5.04 1.09
CA LYS A 82 4.35 5.15 1.88
C LYS A 82 4.72 5.39 3.34
N ILE A 83 4.29 6.53 3.89
CA ILE A 83 4.55 6.93 5.28
C ILE A 83 3.22 7.02 6.02
N TYR A 84 3.00 6.15 7.00
CA TYR A 84 1.79 6.18 7.82
C TYR A 84 1.86 7.30 8.86
N MET A 85 0.76 8.05 8.98
CA MET A 85 0.65 9.18 9.89
C MET A 85 0.31 8.70 11.31
N ILE A 86 1.20 8.98 12.27
CA ILE A 86 1.03 8.50 13.65
C ILE A 86 -0.09 9.26 14.39
N SER A 87 -0.26 10.55 14.11
CA SER A 87 -1.16 11.45 14.83
C SER A 87 -2.61 11.39 14.33
N THR A 88 -2.83 11.19 13.03
CA THR A 88 -4.14 11.33 12.37
C THR A 88 -4.79 10.02 11.92
N ALA A 89 -4.07 8.89 11.97
CA ALA A 89 -4.60 7.59 11.60
C ALA A 89 -5.88 7.24 12.39
N ASN A 90 -6.91 6.78 11.69
CA ASN A 90 -8.18 6.39 12.31
C ASN A 90 -8.05 5.04 13.00
N PHE A 91 -7.53 5.09 14.22
CA PHE A 91 -7.25 3.93 15.05
C PHE A 91 -8.46 3.01 15.26
N ASN A 92 -9.67 3.55 15.30
CA ASN A 92 -10.86 2.75 15.55
C ASN A 92 -11.22 1.89 14.33
N ALA A 93 -11.12 2.45 13.11
CA ALA A 93 -11.36 1.69 11.88
C ALA A 93 -10.30 0.60 11.67
N MET A 94 -9.08 0.84 12.11
CA MET A 94 -7.98 -0.12 12.03
C MET A 94 -8.21 -1.39 12.87
N LYS A 95 -8.93 -1.29 14.01
CA LYS A 95 -9.14 -2.44 14.90
C LYS A 95 -9.83 -3.61 14.21
N ASP A 96 -10.77 -3.32 13.33
CA ASP A 96 -11.58 -4.35 12.66
C ASP A 96 -10.76 -5.24 11.70
N TYR A 97 -9.56 -4.78 11.30
CA TYR A 97 -8.64 -5.53 10.44
C TYR A 97 -7.38 -6.04 11.18
N ILE A 98 -7.28 -5.77 12.49
CA ILE A 98 -6.23 -6.30 13.39
C ILE A 98 -6.78 -7.41 14.27
N LEU A 99 -8.03 -7.27 14.72
CA LEU A 99 -8.57 -8.12 15.76
C LEU A 99 -8.54 -9.59 15.33
N GLY A 100 -7.88 -10.44 16.09
CA GLY A 100 -7.71 -11.85 15.73
C GLY A 100 -6.53 -12.15 14.79
N ASP A 101 -5.78 -11.14 14.33
CA ASP A 101 -4.51 -11.36 13.62
C ASP A 101 -3.38 -11.68 14.62
N PRO A 102 -2.82 -12.91 14.62
CA PRO A 102 -1.77 -13.32 15.55
C PRO A 102 -0.52 -12.44 15.46
N ARG A 103 -0.29 -11.75 14.33
CA ARG A 103 0.85 -10.84 14.13
C ARG A 103 0.77 -9.60 15.04
N PHE A 104 -0.39 -9.33 15.61
CA PHE A 104 -0.62 -8.24 16.57
C PHE A 104 -0.73 -8.73 18.02
N SER A 105 -0.65 -10.05 18.26
CA SER A 105 -0.62 -10.61 19.60
C SER A 105 0.62 -10.11 20.35
N GLY A 106 0.41 -9.59 21.56
CA GLY A 106 1.48 -9.02 22.39
C GLY A 106 1.98 -7.63 21.98
N ILE A 107 1.40 -7.00 20.94
CA ILE A 107 1.70 -5.61 20.61
C ILE A 107 0.99 -4.69 21.61
N LYS A 108 1.73 -3.72 22.15
CA LYS A 108 1.15 -2.68 23.01
C LYS A 108 0.05 -1.94 22.25
N GLN A 109 -1.08 -1.72 22.90
CA GLN A 109 -2.26 -1.08 22.30
C GLN A 109 -2.11 0.45 22.16
N THR A 110 -0.88 0.96 22.02
CA THR A 110 -0.65 2.37 21.73
C THR A 110 -0.81 2.63 20.23
N ARG A 111 -1.30 3.82 19.86
CA ARG A 111 -1.46 4.21 18.44
C ARG A 111 -0.17 4.01 17.65
N LYS A 112 0.97 4.44 18.22
CA LYS A 112 2.29 4.32 17.61
C LYS A 112 2.63 2.86 17.33
N ASP A 113 2.56 1.98 18.33
CA ASP A 113 2.97 0.58 18.17
C ASP A 113 2.10 -0.15 17.15
N ILE A 114 0.80 0.17 17.11
CA ILE A 114 -0.13 -0.38 16.13
C ILE A 114 0.18 0.11 14.71
N ILE A 115 0.51 1.39 14.52
CA ILE A 115 0.86 1.92 13.19
C ILE A 115 2.18 1.32 12.68
N LEU A 116 3.16 1.15 13.56
CA LEU A 116 4.41 0.45 13.22
C LEU A 116 4.16 -1.02 12.85
N ALA A 117 3.22 -1.68 13.54
CA ALA A 117 2.80 -3.02 13.21
C ALA A 117 2.01 -3.08 11.89
N TRP A 118 1.21 -2.05 11.61
CA TRP A 118 0.45 -1.93 10.37
C TRP A 118 1.34 -1.81 9.14
N ALA A 119 2.36 -0.96 9.19
CA ALA A 119 3.34 -0.85 8.12
C ALA A 119 4.05 -2.20 7.84
N LYS A 120 4.36 -2.95 8.90
CA LYS A 120 4.91 -4.31 8.79
C LYS A 120 3.89 -5.31 8.24
N LYS A 121 2.62 -5.18 8.61
CA LYS A 121 1.52 -6.01 8.11
C LYS A 121 1.37 -5.84 6.61
N GLU A 122 1.29 -4.60 6.12
CA GLU A 122 1.18 -4.31 4.68
C GLU A 122 2.38 -4.84 3.90
N PHE A 123 3.60 -4.60 4.39
CA PHE A 123 4.81 -5.19 3.79
C PHE A 123 4.73 -6.71 3.64
N LYS A 124 4.28 -7.41 4.69
CA LYS A 124 4.13 -8.88 4.67
C LYS A 124 2.99 -9.34 3.77
N ASN A 125 1.89 -8.57 3.70
CA ASN A 125 0.77 -8.89 2.83
C ASN A 125 1.15 -8.71 1.35
N LEU A 126 1.86 -7.64 1.00
CA LEU A 126 2.40 -7.43 -0.35
C LEU A 126 3.32 -8.59 -0.76
N LYS A 127 4.22 -9.04 0.13
CA LYS A 127 5.08 -10.20 -0.16
C LYS A 127 4.28 -11.46 -0.42
N ARG A 128 3.31 -11.78 0.44
CA ARG A 128 2.44 -12.96 0.26
C ARG A 128 1.66 -12.91 -1.06
N ALA A 129 1.19 -11.73 -1.44
CA ALA A 129 0.46 -11.53 -2.68
C ALA A 129 1.38 -11.67 -3.92
N GLU A 130 2.57 -11.06 -3.88
CA GLU A 130 3.60 -11.20 -4.92
C GLU A 130 4.00 -12.68 -5.09
N ASP A 131 4.32 -13.38 -3.99
CA ASP A 131 4.70 -14.80 -3.99
C ASP A 131 3.57 -15.70 -4.52
N ALA A 132 2.31 -15.30 -4.34
CA ALA A 132 1.14 -16.00 -4.87
C ALA A 132 0.90 -15.77 -6.38
N GLY A 133 1.63 -14.83 -6.99
CA GLY A 133 1.46 -14.44 -8.40
C GLY A 133 0.45 -13.32 -8.61
N VAL A 134 -0.01 -12.65 -7.56
CA VAL A 134 -0.89 -11.47 -7.68
C VAL A 134 -0.06 -10.26 -8.05
N ARG A 135 -0.50 -9.50 -9.07
CA ARG A 135 0.16 -8.24 -9.43
C ARG A 135 -0.14 -7.16 -8.39
N VAL A 136 0.82 -6.96 -7.50
CA VAL A 136 0.86 -5.90 -6.49
C VAL A 136 2.18 -5.11 -6.61
N PRO A 137 2.31 -3.90 -6.02
CA PRO A 137 3.61 -3.24 -5.93
C PRO A 137 4.63 -4.11 -5.20
N LYS A 138 5.76 -4.39 -5.85
CA LYS A 138 6.84 -5.17 -5.23
C LYS A 138 7.34 -4.49 -3.95
N PRO A 139 7.25 -5.11 -2.77
CA PRO A 139 7.69 -4.51 -1.52
C PRO A 139 9.21 -4.66 -1.31
N TYR A 140 9.92 -3.55 -1.16
CA TYR A 140 11.38 -3.57 -0.98
C TYR A 140 11.77 -3.68 0.49
N ILE A 141 11.26 -2.79 1.34
CA ILE A 141 11.59 -2.78 2.77
C ILE A 141 10.55 -1.99 3.57
N THR A 142 10.42 -2.34 4.85
CA THR A 142 9.73 -1.50 5.84
C THR A 142 10.69 -1.09 6.96
N ARG A 143 10.62 0.18 7.37
CA ARG A 143 11.36 0.73 8.51
C ARG A 143 10.42 1.65 9.28
N ARG A 144 10.15 1.29 10.54
CA ARG A 144 9.16 1.99 11.38
C ARG A 144 7.78 2.06 10.68
N ASN A 145 7.26 3.27 10.47
CA ASN A 145 6.01 3.62 9.81
C ASN A 145 6.21 3.93 8.32
N ILE A 146 7.33 3.47 7.73
CA ILE A 146 7.67 3.71 6.32
C ILE A 146 7.70 2.36 5.61
N LEU A 147 7.06 2.30 4.45
CA LEU A 147 7.08 1.19 3.51
C LEU A 147 7.62 1.71 2.17
N LEU A 148 8.68 1.07 1.67
CA LEU A 148 9.20 1.27 0.33
C LEU A 148 8.74 0.13 -0.56
N MET A 149 8.13 0.47 -1.69
CA MET A 149 7.61 -0.48 -2.67
C MET A 149 7.78 0.07 -4.09
N GLU A 150 7.53 -0.77 -5.09
CA GLU A 150 7.51 -0.39 -6.49
C GLU A 150 6.60 0.80 -6.75
N PHE A 151 7.09 1.76 -7.55
CA PHE A 151 6.23 2.81 -8.06
C PHE A 151 5.48 2.30 -9.29
N ILE A 152 4.15 2.24 -9.19
CA ILE A 152 3.29 1.87 -10.32
C ILE A 152 2.98 3.14 -11.11
N GLY A 153 3.90 3.50 -11.99
CA GLY A 153 3.87 4.78 -12.70
C GLY A 153 5.14 4.98 -13.50
N LYS A 154 5.30 6.18 -14.04
CA LYS A 154 6.48 6.56 -14.80
C LYS A 154 6.76 8.04 -14.64
N ASP A 155 8.04 8.41 -14.53
CA ASP A 155 8.50 9.79 -14.42
C ASP A 155 7.82 10.55 -13.26
N GLY A 156 7.57 9.85 -12.15
CA GLY A 156 6.89 10.37 -10.96
C GLY A 156 5.37 10.54 -11.08
N VAL A 157 4.76 10.15 -12.21
CA VAL A 157 3.31 10.16 -12.41
C VAL A 157 2.74 8.75 -12.18
N PRO A 158 1.81 8.56 -11.22
CA PRO A 158 1.21 7.25 -10.98
C PRO A 158 0.32 6.83 -12.14
N MET A 159 0.20 5.52 -12.36
CA MET A 159 -0.82 4.97 -13.26
C MET A 159 -2.23 5.33 -12.77
N PRO A 160 -3.22 5.46 -13.68
CA PRO A 160 -4.58 5.81 -13.29
C PRO A 160 -5.25 4.70 -12.50
N GLN A 161 -6.14 5.08 -11.59
CA GLN A 161 -7.05 4.14 -10.91
C GLN A 161 -8.07 3.61 -11.91
N LEU A 162 -8.52 2.37 -11.74
CA LEU A 162 -9.50 1.71 -12.60
C LEU A 162 -10.76 2.57 -12.81
N LYS A 163 -11.22 3.27 -11.77
CA LYS A 163 -12.38 4.19 -11.84
C LYS A 163 -12.23 5.31 -12.89
N ASP A 164 -11.00 5.73 -13.17
CA ASP A 164 -10.69 6.86 -14.05
C ASP A 164 -10.35 6.42 -15.48
N VAL A 165 -10.28 5.11 -15.74
CA VAL A 165 -9.94 4.56 -17.05
C VAL A 165 -11.21 4.31 -17.87
N LYS A 166 -11.24 4.85 -19.09
CA LYS A 166 -12.28 4.53 -20.06
C LYS A 166 -11.94 3.20 -20.74
N LEU A 167 -12.78 2.20 -20.53
CA LEU A 167 -12.59 0.85 -21.05
C LEU A 167 -13.59 0.54 -22.15
N THR A 168 -13.13 -0.10 -23.23
CA THR A 168 -14.02 -0.82 -24.14
C THR A 168 -14.61 -2.03 -23.42
N GLN A 169 -15.74 -2.55 -23.89
CA GLN A 169 -16.37 -3.73 -23.30
C GLN A 169 -15.42 -4.95 -23.28
N LYS A 170 -14.60 -5.12 -24.33
CA LYS A 170 -13.61 -6.20 -24.42
C LYS A 170 -12.50 -6.05 -23.37
N GLU A 171 -11.99 -4.83 -23.17
CA GLU A 171 -10.98 -4.56 -22.14
C GLU A 171 -11.55 -4.74 -20.74
N ALA A 172 -12.76 -4.23 -20.49
CA ALA A 172 -13.46 -4.40 -19.24
C ALA A 172 -13.66 -5.88 -18.89
N GLN A 173 -14.08 -6.72 -19.86
CA GLN A 173 -14.20 -8.16 -19.64
C GLN A 173 -12.86 -8.82 -19.29
N ARG A 174 -11.78 -8.46 -20.00
CA ARG A 174 -10.44 -9.01 -19.74
C ARG A 174 -9.93 -8.62 -18.36
N ILE A 175 -10.04 -7.35 -18.00
CA ILE A 175 -9.60 -6.82 -16.70
C ILE A 175 -10.44 -7.43 -15.57
N PHE A 176 -11.76 -7.56 -15.75
CA PHE A 176 -12.63 -8.24 -14.79
C PHE A 176 -12.14 -9.67 -14.52
N ASN A 177 -11.93 -10.47 -15.57
CA ASN A 177 -11.46 -11.85 -15.42
C ASN A 177 -10.12 -11.92 -14.68
N ARG A 178 -9.20 -11.00 -14.99
CA ARG A 178 -7.89 -10.90 -14.33
C ARG A 178 -8.01 -10.50 -12.84
N ILE A 179 -8.92 -9.59 -12.50
CA ILE A 179 -9.18 -9.23 -11.10
C ILE A 179 -9.76 -10.41 -10.34
N VAL A 180 -10.71 -11.16 -10.92
CA VAL A 180 -11.27 -12.38 -10.32
C VAL A 180 -10.18 -13.42 -10.07
N GLU A 181 -9.29 -13.64 -11.04
CA GLU A 181 -8.12 -14.50 -10.91
C GLU A 181 -7.21 -14.04 -9.75
N TYR A 182 -6.93 -12.74 -9.64
CA TYR A 182 -6.16 -12.21 -8.52
C TYR A 182 -6.85 -12.36 -7.16
N MET A 183 -8.17 -12.22 -7.10
CA MET A 183 -8.93 -12.49 -5.88
C MET A 183 -8.85 -13.97 -5.49
N ALA A 184 -8.91 -14.89 -6.46
CA ALA A 184 -8.74 -16.33 -6.25
C ALA A 184 -7.34 -16.64 -5.73
N LEU A 185 -6.27 -16.17 -6.40
CA LEU A 185 -4.88 -16.36 -5.97
C LEU A 185 -4.60 -15.77 -4.58
N LEU A 186 -5.20 -14.61 -4.28
CA LEU A 186 -5.08 -13.99 -2.96
C LEU A 186 -5.73 -14.88 -1.88
N TYR A 187 -6.89 -15.45 -2.17
CA TYR A 187 -7.62 -16.32 -1.25
C TYR A 187 -6.93 -17.68 -1.05
N SER A 188 -6.64 -18.40 -2.13
CA SER A 188 -6.13 -19.77 -2.10
C SER A 188 -4.66 -19.85 -1.74
N ARG A 189 -3.81 -19.09 -2.43
CA ARG A 189 -2.34 -19.18 -2.28
C ARG A 189 -1.80 -18.20 -1.26
N ALA A 190 -2.20 -16.92 -1.35
CA ALA A 190 -1.72 -15.92 -0.39
C ALA A 190 -2.41 -16.08 0.98
N ARG A 191 -3.54 -16.80 1.06
CA ARG A 191 -4.33 -17.01 2.28
C ARG A 191 -4.78 -15.67 2.90
N LEU A 192 -5.23 -14.75 2.05
CA LEU A 192 -5.66 -13.38 2.38
C LEU A 192 -6.99 -13.02 1.70
N VAL A 193 -7.74 -12.11 2.32
CA VAL A 193 -8.84 -11.35 1.70
C VAL A 193 -8.41 -9.88 1.70
N HIS A 194 -8.58 -9.16 0.60
CA HIS A 194 -8.15 -7.76 0.51
C HIS A 194 -8.88 -6.89 1.54
N ALA A 195 -10.16 -7.16 1.74
CA ALA A 195 -11.05 -6.53 2.71
C ALA A 195 -11.33 -5.06 2.47
N ASP A 196 -10.99 -4.50 1.31
CA ASP A 196 -11.36 -3.14 0.89
C ASP A 196 -11.15 -2.97 -0.62
N LEU A 197 -11.38 -4.04 -1.40
CA LEU A 197 -11.12 -4.02 -2.83
C LEU A 197 -12.26 -3.29 -3.55
N SER A 198 -11.87 -2.35 -4.43
CA SER A 198 -12.77 -1.57 -5.27
C SER A 198 -11.99 -0.97 -6.44
N GLU A 199 -12.69 -0.30 -7.35
CA GLU A 199 -12.11 0.43 -8.50
C GLU A 199 -11.16 1.58 -8.10
N TYR A 200 -11.15 1.96 -6.82
CA TYR A 200 -10.25 2.97 -6.26
C TYR A 200 -8.88 2.36 -5.87
N ASN A 201 -8.84 1.08 -5.50
CA ASN A 201 -7.64 0.41 -5.00
C ASN A 201 -7.01 -0.52 -6.05
N ILE A 202 -7.32 -0.26 -7.33
CA ILE A 202 -6.76 -0.95 -8.49
C ILE A 202 -6.21 0.10 -9.44
N LEU A 203 -4.91 0.02 -9.74
CA LEU A 203 -4.29 0.82 -10.80
C LEU A 203 -4.28 0.03 -12.10
N ILE A 204 -4.29 0.71 -13.24
CA ILE A 204 -4.18 0.08 -14.56
C ILE A 204 -2.87 0.47 -15.20
N ASP A 205 -1.98 -0.49 -15.41
CA ASP A 205 -0.77 -0.28 -16.21
C ASP A 205 -1.17 -0.06 -17.67
N MET A 206 -1.11 1.19 -18.12
CA MET A 206 -1.58 1.57 -19.46
C MET A 206 -0.73 0.99 -20.60
N ASN A 207 0.43 0.39 -20.31
CA ASN A 207 1.29 -0.22 -21.34
C ASN A 207 0.78 -1.60 -21.80
N ASN A 208 0.15 -2.35 -20.90
CA ASN A 208 -0.30 -3.73 -21.13
C ASN A 208 -1.77 -3.96 -20.70
N MET A 209 -2.41 -2.94 -20.11
CA MET A 209 -3.75 -2.96 -19.51
C MET A 209 -3.89 -3.97 -18.37
N GLU A 210 -2.81 -4.23 -17.65
CA GLU A 210 -2.78 -5.14 -16.51
C GLU A 210 -3.23 -4.42 -15.23
N PRO A 211 -4.23 -4.95 -14.49
CA PRO A 211 -4.61 -4.42 -13.20
C PRO A 211 -3.54 -4.71 -12.13
N VAL A 212 -3.26 -3.70 -11.31
CA VAL A 212 -2.34 -3.79 -10.17
C VAL A 212 -3.12 -3.48 -8.90
N ILE A 213 -3.22 -4.47 -8.00
CA ILE A 213 -3.90 -4.31 -6.71
C ILE A 213 -2.97 -3.55 -5.75
N ILE A 214 -3.47 -2.46 -5.17
CA ILE A 214 -2.74 -1.61 -4.21
C ILE A 214 -3.45 -1.58 -2.86
N ASP A 215 -2.77 -1.04 -1.84
CA ASP A 215 -3.31 -0.87 -0.49
C ASP A 215 -3.65 -2.17 0.29
N MET A 216 -2.70 -3.10 0.29
CA MET A 216 -2.79 -4.39 1.01
C MET A 216 -2.73 -4.28 2.55
N GLY A 217 -2.82 -3.07 3.12
CA GLY A 217 -2.73 -2.84 4.57
C GLY A 217 -3.96 -3.33 5.33
N GLN A 218 -5.14 -3.18 4.72
CA GLN A 218 -6.42 -3.62 5.32
C GLN A 218 -6.64 -5.13 5.17
N SER A 219 -5.87 -5.82 4.33
CA SER A 219 -6.08 -7.24 4.06
C SER A 219 -5.98 -8.11 5.30
N VAL A 220 -6.94 -9.02 5.45
CA VAL A 220 -7.04 -9.95 6.58
C VAL A 220 -6.70 -11.36 6.13
N MET A 221 -6.32 -12.22 7.07
CA MET A 221 -6.16 -13.65 6.79
C MET A 221 -7.53 -14.31 6.66
N ILE A 222 -7.62 -15.41 5.90
CA ILE A 222 -8.94 -16.02 5.62
C ILE A 222 -9.58 -16.70 6.85
N ASP A 223 -8.81 -16.94 7.91
CA ASP A 223 -9.26 -17.43 9.22
C ASP A 223 -9.78 -16.32 10.14
N HIS A 224 -9.69 -15.05 9.71
CA HIS A 224 -10.26 -13.92 10.42
C HIS A 224 -11.78 -14.06 10.51
N PHE A 225 -12.37 -13.77 11.67
CA PHE A 225 -13.81 -13.95 11.93
C PHE A 225 -14.73 -13.20 10.95
N ASN A 226 -14.27 -12.06 10.42
CA ASN A 226 -14.96 -11.28 9.38
C ASN A 226 -14.52 -11.58 7.93
N ALA A 227 -13.61 -12.54 7.68
CA ALA A 227 -13.05 -12.76 6.34
C ALA A 227 -14.12 -13.00 5.27
N GLU A 228 -15.13 -13.82 5.57
CA GLU A 228 -16.25 -14.11 4.67
C GLU A 228 -17.03 -12.84 4.30
N LYS A 229 -17.33 -12.02 5.30
CA LYS A 229 -18.07 -10.75 5.11
C LYS A 229 -17.27 -9.78 4.26
N PHE A 230 -15.96 -9.68 4.51
CA PHE A 230 -15.08 -8.83 3.72
C PHE A 230 -14.93 -9.31 2.28
N LEU A 231 -14.82 -10.62 2.06
CA LEU A 231 -14.76 -11.19 0.71
C LEU A 231 -16.03 -10.88 -0.08
N ARG A 232 -17.20 -11.06 0.53
CA ARG A 232 -18.49 -10.71 -0.10
C ARG A 232 -18.56 -9.24 -0.49
N ARG A 233 -18.14 -8.34 0.41
CA ARG A 233 -18.06 -6.90 0.10
C ARG A 233 -17.12 -6.61 -1.07
N ASP A 234 -15.94 -7.21 -1.10
CA ASP A 234 -14.98 -7.03 -2.20
C ASP A 234 -15.60 -7.52 -3.53
N VAL A 235 -16.26 -8.68 -3.52
CA VAL A 235 -16.98 -9.21 -4.69
C VAL A 235 -18.10 -8.27 -5.14
N ASP A 236 -18.92 -7.78 -4.22
CA ASP A 236 -20.03 -6.87 -4.52
C ASP A 236 -19.52 -5.56 -5.13
N ASN A 237 -18.43 -5.00 -4.60
CA ASN A 237 -17.81 -3.78 -5.14
C ASN A 237 -17.35 -3.97 -6.58
N ILE A 238 -16.58 -5.04 -6.85
CA ILE A 238 -16.07 -5.36 -8.19
C ILE A 238 -17.22 -5.66 -9.15
N ALA A 239 -18.19 -6.49 -8.73
CA ALA A 239 -19.36 -6.80 -9.54
C ALA A 239 -20.15 -5.54 -9.89
N HIS A 240 -20.39 -4.65 -8.92
CA HIS A 240 -21.11 -3.41 -9.12
C HIS A 240 -20.41 -2.50 -10.14
N PHE A 241 -19.09 -2.35 -10.05
CA PHE A 241 -18.31 -1.57 -11.01
C PHE A 241 -18.42 -2.13 -12.43
N PHE A 242 -18.19 -3.43 -12.63
CA PHE A 242 -18.19 -4.03 -13.96
C PHE A 242 -19.59 -4.20 -14.57
N LYS A 243 -20.64 -4.33 -13.75
CA LYS A 243 -22.04 -4.28 -14.22
C LYS A 243 -22.37 -2.94 -14.87
N LYS A 244 -21.86 -1.81 -14.37
CA LYS A 244 -22.00 -0.49 -15.01
C LYS A 244 -21.34 -0.42 -16.39
N LEU A 245 -20.36 -1.28 -16.65
CA LEU A 245 -19.67 -1.43 -17.93
C LEU A 245 -20.30 -2.50 -18.83
N ASN A 246 -21.52 -2.96 -18.51
CA ASN A 246 -22.25 -4.01 -19.22
C ASN A 246 -21.51 -5.35 -19.28
N ILE A 247 -20.75 -5.69 -18.23
CA ILE A 247 -20.19 -7.02 -18.02
C ILE A 247 -21.21 -7.85 -17.23
N PRO A 248 -21.62 -9.04 -17.72
CA PRO A 248 -22.53 -9.90 -16.98
C PRO A 248 -21.78 -10.54 -15.80
N VAL A 249 -22.11 -10.13 -14.58
CA VAL A 249 -21.50 -10.65 -13.35
C VAL A 249 -22.56 -11.35 -12.50
N ASN A 250 -22.23 -12.53 -11.99
CA ASN A 250 -22.98 -13.25 -10.96
C ASN A 250 -22.07 -13.40 -9.73
N GLU A 251 -22.43 -12.73 -8.64
CA GLU A 251 -21.63 -12.62 -7.42
C GLU A 251 -21.42 -13.96 -6.72
N GLU A 252 -22.46 -14.80 -6.60
CA GLU A 252 -22.34 -16.11 -5.97
C GLU A 252 -21.45 -17.06 -6.78
N ARG A 253 -21.53 -16.98 -8.12
CA ARG A 253 -20.61 -17.72 -9.00
C ARG A 253 -19.18 -17.20 -8.85
N MET A 254 -18.98 -15.89 -8.75
CA MET A 254 -17.66 -15.29 -8.53
C MET A 254 -17.07 -15.74 -7.18
N ILE A 255 -17.85 -15.76 -6.11
CA ILE A 255 -17.42 -16.31 -4.80
C ILE A 255 -17.02 -17.78 -4.92
N SER A 256 -17.82 -18.57 -5.63
CA SER A 256 -17.54 -20.00 -5.85
C SER A 256 -16.20 -20.19 -6.56
N ILE A 257 -15.95 -19.46 -7.65
CA ILE A 257 -14.67 -19.47 -8.37
C ILE A 257 -13.49 -19.09 -7.46
N ILE A 258 -13.64 -18.03 -6.66
CA ILE A 258 -12.58 -17.56 -5.76
C ILE A 258 -12.23 -18.62 -4.70
N LYS A 259 -13.23 -19.38 -4.22
CA LYS A 259 -13.04 -20.39 -3.17
C LYS A 259 -12.70 -21.78 -3.69
N GLU A 260 -13.02 -22.10 -4.94
CA GLU A 260 -12.76 -23.40 -5.56
C GLU A 260 -11.27 -23.64 -5.84
N GLU A 261 -10.44 -22.60 -5.94
CA GLU A 261 -8.98 -22.75 -6.10
C GLU A 261 -8.22 -23.15 -4.81
N VAL A 262 -8.92 -23.47 -3.71
CA VAL A 262 -8.34 -23.83 -2.40
C VAL A 262 -7.96 -25.31 -2.31
#